data_AF-A0AAE0PZT0-F1
#
_entry.id   AF-A0AAE0PZT0-F1
#
_cell.length_a   1.000
_cell.length_b   1.000
_cell.length_c   1.000
_cell.angle_alpha   90.00
_cell.angle_beta   90.00
_cell.angle_gamma   90.00
#
_symmetry.space_group_name_H-M   'P 1'
#
loop_
_entity.id
_entity.type
_entity.pdbx_description
1 polymer ?
#
loop_
_entity_poly.entity_id
_entity_poly.type
_entity_poly.pdbx_seq_one_letter_code
_entity_poly.pdbx_strand_id
1 'polypeptide(L)'
;MDDARTTSTGPPQGCVLSALLFSLYINDCTSTDTFVKLLRFADDTTVIGLLQDGDESAYRQEVEQLAARCSLNNLELNTLKTVEMIVDFRRNTPALPQLTNMNSTVPTVESFRFLGTTISQDLNFLSNRPQAVSIGSVTSDTIITNTGAPQGCVLSPFLYTLYTNDCISLSPFTTYYKYSDDTAILALLNDHTTIAAYHDTISHFTHWCTDNFLHLNVEKTKELVFNAPSLSQISIHGNMIEQVEKFKYLGLTLDNKLTFDHHITDIYKRSQQRLHVLQKLSSLYIAPYLLLLLYTSIIQPILLYCSTSFYTMLPLQAYTQTVIYKSSVLDHINTCFLTTSLLYFLRRLRKAHLPPSIQTMFYRGTIESVLSSCLTAWFGNCTVSDRKTLQRIVRTAEKIIGVFLPSLRDIYTTRCIHKANSIVDKPTHPSHTLFTLLPSGKRYRSIRALTTRLCNSFFPQAIRLLNTQN
;
A
#
# COMPACT_ATOMS: atom_id res chain seq x y z
N MET A 1 25.54 -21.17 38.64
CA MET A 1 24.08 -20.98 38.46
C MET A 1 23.94 -19.58 37.94
N ASP A 2 23.49 -19.42 36.70
CA ASP A 2 23.26 -18.10 36.13
C ASP A 2 21.85 -17.62 36.51
N ASP A 3 21.76 -16.40 37.06
CA ASP A 3 20.48 -15.80 37.43
C ASP A 3 19.68 -15.44 36.17
N ALA A 4 18.86 -16.39 35.71
CA ALA A 4 17.99 -16.25 34.56
C ALA A 4 16.89 -15.20 34.81
N ARG A 5 17.21 -13.93 34.55
CA ARG A 5 16.27 -12.80 34.67
C ARG A 5 15.08 -13.00 33.73
N THR A 6 13.89 -13.16 34.31
CA THR A 6 12.62 -13.22 33.57
C THR A 6 12.23 -11.85 33.05
N THR A 7 12.44 -11.59 31.75
CA THR A 7 11.94 -10.40 31.05
C THR A 7 10.41 -10.50 30.91
N SER A 8 9.66 -9.71 31.69
CA SER A 8 8.20 -9.64 31.64
C SER A 8 7.67 -8.74 30.51
N THR A 9 8.54 -7.97 29.86
CA THR A 9 8.24 -7.05 28.75
C THR A 9 9.26 -7.22 27.62
N GLY A 10 8.87 -6.80 26.40
CA GLY A 10 9.72 -6.82 25.21
C GLY A 10 9.68 -8.13 24.40
N PRO A 11 9.94 -8.07 23.08
CA PRO A 11 10.06 -9.27 22.24
C PRO A 11 11.42 -9.98 22.47
N PRO A 12 11.46 -11.32 22.58
CA PRO A 12 12.69 -12.04 22.91
C PRO A 12 13.72 -11.98 21.78
N GLN A 13 14.88 -11.36 22.04
CA GLN A 13 15.98 -11.22 21.07
C GLN A 13 16.41 -12.58 20.47
N GLY A 14 16.80 -12.57 19.19
CA GLY A 14 17.20 -13.77 18.45
C GLY A 14 16.04 -14.70 18.02
N CYS A 15 14.82 -14.51 18.53
CA CYS A 15 13.65 -15.27 18.08
C CYS A 15 13.14 -14.77 16.72
N VAL A 16 12.77 -15.68 15.80
CA VAL A 16 12.13 -15.33 14.51
C VAL A 16 10.82 -14.54 14.70
N LEU A 17 10.13 -14.73 15.83
CA LEU A 17 8.92 -13.99 16.16
C LEU A 17 9.17 -12.54 16.64
N SER A 18 10.41 -12.18 16.99
CA SER A 18 10.73 -10.90 17.64
C SER A 18 10.47 -9.69 16.76
N ALA A 19 10.95 -9.70 15.51
CA ALA A 19 10.71 -8.62 14.55
C ALA A 19 9.21 -8.45 14.22
N LEU A 20 8.45 -9.56 14.18
CA LEU A 20 6.99 -9.51 13.99
C LEU A 20 6.28 -8.90 15.20
N LEU A 21 6.66 -9.30 16.41
CA LEU A 21 6.12 -8.73 17.66
C LEU A 21 6.47 -7.24 17.79
N PHE A 22 7.71 -6.86 17.51
CA PHE A 22 8.13 -5.45 17.52
C PHE A 22 7.34 -4.63 16.49
N SER A 23 7.20 -5.13 15.26
CA SER A 23 6.40 -4.50 14.20
C SER A 23 4.94 -4.30 14.61
N LEU A 24 4.37 -5.21 15.44
CA LEU A 24 3.03 -5.06 16.00
C LEU A 24 2.96 -4.00 17.10
N TYR A 25 3.97 -3.89 17.98
CA TYR A 25 4.04 -2.81 18.98
C TYR A 25 4.13 -1.42 18.33
N ILE A 26 4.95 -1.26 17.28
CA ILE A 26 5.08 0.03 16.58
C ILE A 26 4.06 0.25 15.47
N ASN A 27 3.13 -0.68 15.20
CA ASN A 27 2.21 -0.61 14.06
C ASN A 27 1.37 0.69 14.07
N ASP A 28 0.89 1.07 15.25
CA ASP A 28 -0.01 2.21 15.44
C ASP A 28 0.76 3.54 15.61
N CYS A 29 2.09 3.54 15.39
CA CYS A 29 2.92 4.74 15.30
C CYS A 29 2.85 5.37 13.91
N THR A 30 1.76 6.08 13.64
CA THR A 30 1.61 6.97 12.47
C THR A 30 1.68 8.44 12.89
N SER A 31 2.14 9.29 11.96
CA SER A 31 1.93 10.74 12.00
C SER A 31 0.45 11.08 11.78
N THR A 32 0.00 12.17 12.39
CA THR A 32 -1.32 12.78 12.23
C THR A 32 -1.31 14.02 11.33
N ASP A 33 -0.18 14.73 11.26
CA ASP A 33 -0.01 15.94 10.47
C ASP A 33 0.31 15.68 8.98
N THR A 34 -0.04 16.62 8.10
CA THR A 34 0.20 16.50 6.64
C THR A 34 1.60 16.89 6.18
N PHE A 35 2.30 17.72 6.95
CA PHE A 35 3.66 18.19 6.72
C PHE A 35 4.73 17.30 7.38
N VAL A 36 4.33 16.39 8.28
CA VAL A 36 5.24 15.44 8.96
C VAL A 36 5.04 14.01 8.45
N LYS A 37 6.14 13.39 8.00
CA LYS A 37 6.20 11.98 7.59
C LYS A 37 6.98 11.16 8.61
N LEU A 38 6.42 10.03 9.01
CA LEU A 38 7.02 9.09 9.97
C LEU A 38 7.35 7.78 9.24
N LEU A 39 8.64 7.56 8.98
CA LEU A 39 9.19 6.34 8.38
C LEU A 39 9.63 5.38 9.48
N ARG A 40 9.44 4.07 9.27
CA ARG A 40 9.78 2.99 10.21
C ARG A 40 10.44 1.84 9.46
N PHE A 41 11.53 1.29 9.99
CA PHE A 41 12.20 0.11 9.46
C PHE A 41 12.80 -0.71 10.60
N ALA A 42 12.14 -1.83 10.95
CA ALA A 42 12.43 -2.58 12.19
C ALA A 42 12.43 -1.64 13.42
N ASP A 43 13.54 -1.52 14.12
CA ASP A 43 13.78 -0.62 15.26
C ASP A 43 14.16 0.82 14.89
N ASP A 44 14.59 1.08 13.65
CA ASP A 44 14.83 2.44 13.16
C ASP A 44 13.50 3.19 12.91
N THR A 45 13.40 4.42 13.41
CA THR A 45 12.29 5.34 13.16
C THR A 45 12.82 6.73 12.78
N THR A 46 12.22 7.36 11.77
CA THR A 46 12.64 8.67 11.26
C THR A 46 11.43 9.58 11.10
N VAL A 47 11.46 10.72 11.77
CA VAL A 47 10.45 11.79 11.65
C VAL A 47 11.01 12.87 10.73
N ILE A 48 10.28 13.21 9.67
CA ILE A 48 10.66 14.21 8.66
C ILE A 48 9.55 15.26 8.60
N GLY A 49 9.79 16.46 9.12
CA GLY A 49 8.88 17.60 8.99
C GLY A 49 9.28 18.52 7.85
N LEU A 50 8.29 19.06 7.13
CA LEU A 50 8.49 20.26 6.30
C LEU A 50 8.37 21.50 7.19
N LEU A 51 9.43 22.32 7.23
CA LEU A 51 9.45 23.60 7.90
C LEU A 51 8.99 24.69 6.91
N GLN A 52 8.01 25.52 7.30
CA GLN A 52 7.53 26.64 6.48
C GLN A 52 7.76 27.95 7.23
N ASP A 53 8.44 28.91 6.58
CA ASP A 53 8.81 30.24 7.12
C ASP A 53 9.52 30.26 8.49
N GLY A 54 10.00 29.11 8.97
CA GLY A 54 10.63 28.93 10.28
C GLY A 54 9.71 28.30 11.34
N ASP A 55 8.44 28.02 11.02
CA ASP A 55 7.59 27.21 11.89
C ASP A 55 8.02 25.73 11.86
N GLU A 56 8.22 25.20 13.06
CA GLU A 56 8.61 23.82 13.37
C GLU A 56 7.58 23.10 14.25
N SER A 57 6.47 23.76 14.61
CA SER A 57 5.52 23.32 15.64
C SER A 57 4.99 21.91 15.38
N ALA A 58 4.56 21.62 14.14
CA ALA A 58 4.08 20.29 13.74
C ALA A 58 5.16 19.21 13.88
N TYR A 59 6.42 19.52 13.51
CA TYR A 59 7.54 18.60 13.64
C TYR A 59 7.86 18.29 15.11
N ARG A 60 7.98 19.33 15.95
CA ARG A 60 8.24 19.18 17.39
C ARG A 60 7.12 18.36 18.06
N GLN A 61 5.86 18.68 17.77
CA GLN A 61 4.70 18.01 18.34
C GLN A 61 4.62 16.51 17.97
N GLU A 62 4.96 16.13 16.74
CA GLU A 62 5.02 14.71 16.33
C GLU A 62 6.19 13.95 16.99
N VAL A 63 7.33 14.61 17.25
CA VAL A 63 8.43 14.00 18.02
C VAL A 63 8.03 13.80 19.49
N GLU A 64 7.37 14.78 20.12
CA GLU A 64 6.83 14.63 21.49
C GLU A 64 5.78 13.52 21.57
N GLN A 65 4.85 13.46 20.62
CA GLN A 65 3.87 12.37 20.51
C GLN A 65 4.52 11.01 20.33
N LEU A 66 5.61 10.91 19.56
CA LEU A 66 6.39 9.67 19.42
C LEU A 66 7.04 9.28 20.75
N ALA A 67 7.70 10.19 21.46
CA ALA A 67 8.33 9.92 22.76
C ALA A 67 7.31 9.50 23.83
N ALA A 68 6.15 10.17 23.89
CA ALA A 68 5.04 9.80 24.78
C ALA A 68 4.47 8.42 24.42
N ARG A 69 4.26 8.13 23.13
CA ARG A 69 3.73 6.83 22.64
C ARG A 69 4.73 5.67 22.85
N CYS A 70 6.03 5.92 22.75
CA CYS A 70 7.07 4.96 23.16
C CYS A 70 6.98 4.68 24.66
N SER A 71 6.97 5.73 25.50
CA SER A 71 6.88 5.61 26.95
C SER A 71 5.65 4.81 27.41
N LEU A 72 4.47 5.09 26.84
CA LEU A 72 3.22 4.37 27.11
C LEU A 72 3.27 2.88 26.75
N ASN A 73 4.15 2.47 25.83
CA ASN A 73 4.32 1.08 25.40
C ASN A 73 5.52 0.39 26.09
N ASN A 74 6.18 1.03 27.05
CA ASN A 74 7.44 0.59 27.66
C ASN A 74 8.58 0.43 26.63
N LEU A 75 8.61 1.32 25.63
CA LEU A 75 9.71 1.46 24.68
C LEU A 75 10.53 2.71 25.05
N GLU A 76 11.85 2.57 25.04
CA GLU A 76 12.79 3.67 25.31
C GLU A 76 13.42 4.15 23.99
N LEU A 77 13.38 5.46 23.73
CA LEU A 77 14.08 6.04 22.58
C LEU A 77 15.57 6.15 22.92
N ASN A 78 16.43 5.58 22.08
CA ASN A 78 17.86 5.62 22.28
C ASN A 78 18.44 7.00 21.88
N THR A 79 18.33 7.98 22.78
CA THR A 79 18.74 9.37 22.51
C THR A 79 20.23 9.52 22.19
N LEU A 80 21.08 8.59 22.66
CA LEU A 80 22.51 8.51 22.30
C LEU A 80 22.76 8.10 20.83
N LYS A 81 21.75 7.54 20.15
CA LYS A 81 21.77 7.23 18.71
C LYS A 81 20.86 8.13 17.88
N THR A 82 19.99 8.91 18.51
CA THR A 82 19.13 9.88 17.83
C THR A 82 19.95 11.08 17.39
N VAL A 83 19.75 11.54 16.16
CA VAL A 83 20.38 12.75 15.61
C VAL A 83 19.33 13.58 14.87
N GLU A 84 19.53 14.90 14.82
CA GLU A 84 18.73 15.84 14.06
C GLU A 84 19.54 16.34 12.86
N MET A 85 18.95 16.48 11.67
CA MET A 85 19.64 17.06 10.50
C MET A 85 18.68 18.01 9.79
N ILE A 86 19.04 19.29 9.76
CA ILE A 86 18.24 20.36 9.16
C ILE A 86 18.73 20.59 7.75
N VAL A 87 17.88 20.37 6.74
CA VAL A 87 18.21 20.66 5.33
C VAL A 87 17.60 22.01 4.96
N ASP A 88 18.43 23.02 4.74
CA ASP A 88 18.03 24.38 4.38
C ASP A 88 18.91 24.92 3.25
N PHE A 89 18.28 25.49 2.22
CA PHE A 89 18.94 26.08 1.04
C PHE A 89 18.87 27.62 1.02
N ARG A 90 18.29 28.23 2.05
CA ARG A 90 18.26 29.70 2.21
C ARG A 90 19.68 30.21 2.49
N ARG A 91 20.07 31.31 1.83
CA ARG A 91 21.40 31.93 2.02
C ARG A 91 21.66 32.42 3.45
N ASN A 92 20.60 32.73 4.20
CA ASN A 92 20.64 33.09 5.61
C ASN A 92 19.75 32.10 6.38
N THR A 93 20.34 31.05 6.94
CA THR A 93 19.63 30.10 7.82
C THR A 93 19.43 30.72 9.20
N PRO A 94 18.19 30.92 9.68
CA PRO A 94 17.95 31.23 11.09
C PRO A 94 18.33 30.01 11.94
N ALA A 95 19.04 30.24 13.04
CA ALA A 95 19.39 29.16 13.97
C ALA A 95 18.11 28.62 14.65
N LEU A 96 17.75 27.37 14.36
CA LEU A 96 16.64 26.68 15.01
C LEU A 96 17.06 26.19 16.41
N PRO A 97 16.11 26.04 17.36
CA PRO A 97 16.38 25.41 18.65
C PRO A 97 16.90 23.97 18.47
N GLN A 98 17.73 23.50 19.41
CA GLN A 98 18.08 22.08 19.48
C GLN A 98 16.90 21.27 19.99
N LEU A 99 16.64 20.12 19.35
CA LEU A 99 15.59 19.19 19.78
C LEU A 99 15.86 18.63 21.19
N THR A 100 14.99 18.94 22.16
CA THR A 100 14.99 18.30 23.49
C THR A 100 14.01 17.14 23.52
N ASN A 101 14.47 15.95 23.92
CA ASN A 101 13.65 14.75 24.07
C ASN A 101 13.92 14.10 25.44
N MET A 102 12.88 13.94 26.25
CA MET A 102 12.91 13.29 27.59
C MET A 102 14.12 13.71 28.46
N ASN A 103 14.28 15.03 28.66
CA ASN A 103 15.38 15.67 29.41
C ASN A 103 16.80 15.52 28.82
N SER A 104 16.93 15.15 27.55
CA SER A 104 18.21 15.13 26.83
C SER A 104 18.15 15.95 25.53
N THR A 105 19.26 16.60 25.17
CA THR A 105 19.42 17.28 23.88
C THR A 105 19.83 16.28 22.80
N VAL A 106 19.07 16.21 21.72
CA VAL A 106 19.46 15.47 20.51
C VAL A 106 20.47 16.33 19.73
N PRO A 107 21.64 15.79 19.35
CA PRO A 107 22.63 16.54 18.60
C PRO A 107 22.18 16.78 17.16
N THR A 108 22.28 18.03 16.70
CA THR A 108 22.21 18.37 15.28
C THR A 108 23.50 17.95 14.57
N VAL A 109 23.42 17.34 13.39
CA VAL A 109 24.57 16.83 12.63
C VAL A 109 24.53 17.27 11.16
N GLU A 110 25.70 17.56 10.58
CA GLU A 110 25.85 17.91 9.16
C GLU A 110 25.66 16.69 8.23
N SER A 111 25.83 15.47 8.74
CA SER A 111 25.57 14.23 8.00
C SER A 111 25.30 13.05 8.93
N PHE A 112 24.55 12.05 8.43
CA PHE A 112 24.32 10.78 9.12
C PHE A 112 24.13 9.63 8.13
N ARG A 113 24.21 8.38 8.62
CA ARG A 113 24.03 7.18 7.79
C ARG A 113 22.61 6.65 7.93
N PHE A 114 21.79 6.79 6.89
CA PHE A 114 20.43 6.27 6.81
C PHE A 114 20.36 5.04 5.90
N LEU A 115 19.92 3.91 6.45
CA LEU A 115 19.70 2.65 5.71
C LEU A 115 20.85 2.30 4.74
N GLY A 116 22.09 2.44 5.24
CA GLY A 116 23.33 2.15 4.52
C GLY A 116 23.96 3.33 3.78
N THR A 117 23.20 4.37 3.43
CA THR A 117 23.65 5.55 2.68
C THR A 117 24.02 6.71 3.61
N THR A 118 25.14 7.42 3.36
CA THR A 118 25.41 8.69 4.06
C THR A 118 24.63 9.81 3.40
N ILE A 119 23.80 10.51 4.16
CA ILE A 119 23.11 11.74 3.75
C ILE A 119 23.82 12.91 4.43
N SER A 120 24.07 13.99 3.70
CA SER A 120 24.63 15.24 4.20
C SER A 120 23.62 16.39 4.02
N GLN A 121 23.70 17.40 4.89
CA GLN A 121 22.82 18.57 4.94
C GLN A 121 22.80 19.39 3.65
N ASP A 122 23.94 19.49 2.98
CA ASP A 122 24.13 20.11 1.67
C ASP A 122 23.59 19.28 0.48
N LEU A 123 23.09 18.06 0.75
CA LEU A 123 22.78 17.01 -0.22
C LEU A 123 23.89 16.74 -1.25
N ASN A 124 25.18 16.89 -0.89
CA ASN A 124 26.29 16.78 -1.84
C ASN A 124 26.37 15.43 -2.57
N PHE A 125 25.77 14.35 -2.06
CA PHE A 125 25.57 13.09 -2.77
C PHE A 125 24.77 13.22 -4.09
N LEU A 126 24.11 14.36 -4.31
CA LEU A 126 23.44 14.70 -5.57
C LEU A 126 24.39 15.29 -6.63
N SER A 127 25.61 15.69 -6.26
CA SER A 127 26.64 16.20 -7.18
C SER A 127 27.91 15.35 -7.14
N ASN A 128 28.79 15.57 -8.11
CA ASN A 128 30.19 15.12 -8.16
C ASN A 128 30.42 13.61 -7.87
N ARG A 129 29.44 12.75 -8.17
CA ARG A 129 29.51 11.31 -7.85
C ARG A 129 30.46 10.58 -8.81
N PRO A 130 31.57 10.00 -8.35
CA PRO A 130 32.33 9.04 -9.16
C PRO A 130 31.52 7.75 -9.34
N GLN A 131 31.50 7.22 -10.57
CA GLN A 131 30.99 5.91 -10.92
C GLN A 131 32.01 5.17 -11.79
N ALA A 132 32.23 3.90 -11.49
CA ALA A 132 33.00 2.97 -12.29
C ALA A 132 32.38 1.57 -12.18
N VAL A 133 32.56 0.74 -13.21
CA VAL A 133 32.06 -0.64 -13.25
C VAL A 133 33.24 -1.59 -13.09
N SER A 134 33.13 -2.57 -12.19
CA SER A 134 34.16 -3.60 -11.99
C SER A 134 33.63 -4.99 -12.31
N ILE A 135 34.34 -5.74 -13.14
CA ILE A 135 34.02 -7.11 -13.56
C ILE A 135 35.25 -7.97 -13.28
N GLY A 136 35.17 -8.81 -12.24
CA GLY A 136 36.35 -9.51 -11.72
C GLY A 136 37.41 -8.52 -11.25
N SER A 137 38.63 -8.66 -11.78
CA SER A 137 39.79 -7.80 -11.48
C SER A 137 39.93 -6.58 -12.41
N VAL A 138 39.00 -6.37 -13.36
CA VAL A 138 39.02 -5.23 -14.29
C VAL A 138 38.00 -4.19 -13.86
N THR A 139 38.43 -2.94 -13.70
CA THR A 139 37.58 -1.79 -13.39
C THR A 139 37.65 -0.77 -14.54
N SER A 140 36.53 -0.14 -14.88
CA SER A 140 36.48 0.94 -15.88
C SER A 140 37.15 2.22 -15.38
N ASP A 141 37.39 3.15 -16.32
CA ASP A 141 37.58 4.55 -15.97
C ASP A 141 36.40 5.09 -15.14
N THR A 142 36.68 6.13 -14.35
CA THR A 142 35.69 6.78 -13.48
C THR A 142 35.02 7.93 -14.22
N ILE A 143 33.68 7.87 -14.31
CA ILE A 143 32.85 8.99 -14.78
C ILE A 143 32.26 9.76 -13.60
N ILE A 144 32.09 11.07 -13.73
CA ILE A 144 31.42 11.91 -12.71
C ILE A 144 29.96 12.12 -13.12
N THR A 145 28.99 11.79 -12.25
CA THR A 145 27.57 12.02 -12.53
C THR A 145 26.96 13.11 -11.64
N ASN A 146 26.45 14.15 -12.29
CA ASN A 146 25.74 15.28 -11.66
C ASN A 146 24.22 15.24 -11.91
N THR A 147 23.75 14.36 -12.80
CA THR A 147 22.35 14.27 -13.22
C THR A 147 21.66 13.07 -12.58
N GLY A 148 20.39 13.23 -12.18
CA GLY A 148 19.60 12.20 -11.50
C GLY A 148 20.05 11.92 -10.07
N ALA A 149 19.25 11.12 -9.35
CA ALA A 149 19.54 10.67 -8.00
C ALA A 149 20.13 9.23 -8.03
N PRO A 150 21.11 8.88 -7.16
CA PRO A 150 21.81 7.60 -7.26
C PRO A 150 20.90 6.38 -7.07
N GLN A 151 20.94 5.43 -8.00
CA GLN A 151 20.12 4.22 -7.92
C GLN A 151 20.53 3.38 -6.70
N GLY A 152 19.55 2.95 -5.90
CA GLY A 152 19.77 2.25 -4.62
C GLY A 152 19.94 3.16 -3.40
N CYS A 153 20.14 4.48 -3.56
CA CYS A 153 19.98 5.41 -2.44
C CYS A 153 18.51 5.52 -2.04
N VAL A 154 18.23 5.44 -0.74
CA VAL A 154 16.86 5.41 -0.21
C VAL A 154 16.12 6.76 -0.38
N LEU A 155 16.85 7.87 -0.51
CA LEU A 155 16.22 9.17 -0.82
C LEU A 155 15.82 9.33 -2.29
N SER A 156 16.41 8.57 -3.23
CA SER A 156 16.21 8.80 -4.67
C SER A 156 14.75 8.76 -5.13
N PRO A 157 13.88 7.83 -4.66
CA PRO A 157 12.45 7.87 -5.00
C PRO A 157 11.71 9.09 -4.45
N PHE A 158 12.08 9.58 -3.26
CA PHE A 158 11.49 10.79 -2.68
C PHE A 158 11.93 12.04 -3.44
N LEU A 159 13.21 12.14 -3.80
CA LEU A 159 13.75 13.24 -4.59
C LEU A 159 13.15 13.27 -6.00
N TYR A 160 12.95 12.12 -6.65
CA TYR A 160 12.23 12.06 -7.93
C TYR A 160 10.75 12.47 -7.79
N THR A 161 10.10 12.14 -6.66
CA THR A 161 8.73 12.57 -6.37
C THR A 161 8.65 14.09 -6.18
N LEU A 162 9.65 14.73 -5.56
CA LEU A 162 9.74 16.19 -5.48
C LEU A 162 10.04 16.82 -6.86
N TYR A 163 11.00 16.25 -7.60
CA TYR A 163 11.43 16.72 -8.91
C TYR A 163 10.30 16.76 -9.96
N THR A 164 9.36 15.83 -9.84
CA THR A 164 8.20 15.72 -10.74
C THR A 164 6.91 16.29 -10.14
N ASN A 165 6.97 16.97 -8.98
CA ASN A 165 5.76 17.31 -8.21
C ASN A 165 4.82 18.29 -8.94
N ASP A 166 5.41 19.33 -9.53
CA ASP A 166 4.76 20.40 -10.31
C ASP A 166 4.17 19.95 -11.65
N CYS A 167 4.56 18.78 -12.17
CA CYS A 167 3.96 18.15 -13.35
C CYS A 167 2.47 17.81 -13.08
N ILE A 168 1.58 18.76 -13.31
CA ILE A 168 0.13 18.66 -13.06
C ILE A 168 -0.69 18.91 -14.33
N SER A 169 -1.96 18.52 -14.29
CA SER A 169 -2.93 18.97 -15.29
C SER A 169 -3.27 20.44 -15.09
N LEU A 170 -3.28 21.20 -16.18
CA LEU A 170 -3.84 22.56 -16.24
C LEU A 170 -5.34 22.57 -16.63
N SER A 171 -5.91 21.42 -16.99
CA SER A 171 -7.28 21.27 -17.47
C SER A 171 -8.18 20.55 -16.46
N PRO A 172 -9.41 21.04 -16.18
CA PRO A 172 -10.36 20.35 -15.33
C PRO A 172 -10.92 19.05 -15.95
N PHE A 173 -10.66 18.80 -17.24
CA PHE A 173 -11.12 17.62 -17.97
C PHE A 173 -10.13 16.46 -17.99
N THR A 174 -8.90 16.67 -17.51
CA THR A 174 -7.82 15.67 -17.51
C THR A 174 -7.15 15.56 -16.14
N THR A 175 -6.63 14.37 -15.80
CA THR A 175 -6.06 14.05 -14.49
C THR A 175 -4.81 13.19 -14.63
N TYR A 176 -3.76 13.53 -13.88
CA TYR A 176 -2.47 12.83 -13.94
C TYR A 176 -2.39 11.84 -12.78
N TYR A 177 -2.01 10.60 -13.08
CA TYR A 177 -1.64 9.59 -12.11
C TYR A 177 -0.14 9.30 -12.28
N LYS A 178 0.66 9.71 -11.30
CA LYS A 178 2.13 9.53 -11.29
C LYS A 178 2.51 8.45 -10.27
N TYR A 179 3.40 7.53 -10.64
CA TYR A 179 3.98 6.52 -9.74
C TYR A 179 5.41 6.22 -10.19
N SER A 180 6.41 6.83 -9.53
CA SER A 180 7.77 6.92 -10.11
C SER A 180 7.68 7.56 -11.51
N ASP A 181 8.41 7.02 -12.47
CA ASP A 181 8.44 7.31 -13.89
C ASP A 181 7.16 6.91 -14.65
N ASP A 182 6.37 5.94 -14.16
CA ASP A 182 5.07 5.60 -14.75
C ASP A 182 4.07 6.77 -14.54
N THR A 183 3.70 7.44 -15.63
CA THR A 183 2.68 8.51 -15.64
C THR A 183 1.55 8.16 -16.61
N ALA A 184 0.31 8.22 -16.13
CA ALA A 184 -0.91 8.06 -16.93
C ALA A 184 -1.77 9.32 -16.90
N ILE A 185 -2.15 9.81 -18.08
CA ILE A 185 -3.09 10.93 -18.26
C ILE A 185 -4.47 10.33 -18.53
N LEU A 186 -5.45 10.60 -17.66
CA LEU A 186 -6.84 10.18 -17.83
C LEU A 186 -7.69 11.39 -18.26
N ALA A 187 -8.61 11.18 -19.21
CA ALA A 187 -9.57 12.18 -19.68
C ALA A 187 -10.98 11.58 -19.76
N LEU A 188 -12.02 12.40 -19.60
CA LEU A 188 -13.39 12.05 -19.98
C LEU A 188 -13.76 12.81 -21.26
N LEU A 189 -13.89 12.08 -22.36
CA LEU A 189 -14.13 12.64 -23.69
C LEU A 189 -15.62 12.57 -24.03
N ASN A 190 -16.29 13.72 -24.04
CA ASN A 190 -17.72 13.87 -24.34
C ASN A 190 -17.97 14.63 -25.66
N ASP A 191 -17.08 15.57 -25.99
CA ASP A 191 -17.22 16.52 -27.10
C ASP A 191 -15.85 17.07 -27.56
N HIS A 192 -15.85 17.89 -28.62
CA HIS A 192 -14.64 18.50 -29.18
C HIS A 192 -13.84 19.35 -28.19
N THR A 193 -14.45 19.97 -27.17
CA THR A 193 -13.73 20.76 -26.17
C THR A 193 -12.94 19.86 -25.22
N THR A 194 -13.52 18.74 -24.80
CA THR A 194 -12.83 17.73 -23.98
C THR A 194 -11.71 17.01 -24.76
N ILE A 195 -11.89 16.81 -26.07
CA ILE A 195 -10.88 16.20 -26.95
C ILE A 195 -9.71 17.17 -27.20
N ALA A 196 -9.99 18.44 -27.48
CA ALA A 196 -8.96 19.48 -27.60
C ALA A 196 -8.15 19.59 -26.30
N ALA A 197 -8.82 19.72 -25.16
CA ALA A 197 -8.17 19.81 -23.85
C ALA A 197 -7.29 18.59 -23.51
N TYR A 198 -7.62 17.41 -24.03
CA TYR A 198 -6.79 16.19 -23.90
C TYR A 198 -5.53 16.26 -24.77
N HIS A 199 -5.63 16.67 -26.04
CA HIS A 199 -4.47 16.89 -26.91
C HIS A 199 -3.57 18.03 -26.41
N ASP A 200 -4.14 19.12 -25.90
CA ASP A 200 -3.41 20.21 -25.25
C ASP A 200 -2.68 19.71 -24.00
N THR A 201 -3.32 18.86 -23.20
CA THR A 201 -2.72 18.24 -22.00
C THR A 201 -1.50 17.38 -22.35
N ILE A 202 -1.57 16.58 -23.42
CA ILE A 202 -0.44 15.76 -23.89
C ILE A 202 0.69 16.65 -24.43
N SER A 203 0.33 17.71 -25.15
CA SER A 203 1.29 18.70 -25.68
C SER A 203 2.03 19.40 -24.54
N HIS A 204 1.32 19.84 -23.50
CA HIS A 204 1.89 20.41 -22.29
C HIS A 204 2.83 19.43 -21.57
N PHE A 205 2.40 18.18 -21.35
CA PHE A 205 3.23 17.14 -20.74
C PHE A 205 4.53 16.90 -21.51
N THR A 206 4.46 16.87 -22.85
CA THR A 206 5.63 16.66 -23.72
C THR A 206 6.64 17.81 -23.62
N HIS A 207 6.17 19.05 -23.54
CA HIS A 207 7.04 20.21 -23.33
C HIS A 207 7.62 20.21 -21.91
N TRP A 208 6.79 20.04 -20.87
CA TRP A 208 7.25 19.98 -19.48
C TRP A 208 8.33 18.91 -19.26
N CYS A 209 8.19 17.72 -19.87
CA CYS A 209 9.23 16.69 -19.83
C CYS A 209 10.52 17.15 -20.53
N THR A 210 10.42 17.82 -21.68
CA THR A 210 11.58 18.35 -22.41
C THR A 210 12.31 19.42 -21.59
N ASP A 211 11.58 20.37 -21.02
CA ASP A 211 12.10 21.46 -20.20
C ASP A 211 12.74 20.96 -18.89
N ASN A 212 12.24 19.84 -18.36
CA ASN A 212 12.80 19.13 -17.20
C ASN A 212 13.72 17.96 -17.58
N PHE A 213 14.33 17.96 -18.78
CA PHE A 213 15.36 16.99 -19.20
C PHE A 213 14.95 15.50 -19.07
N LEU A 214 13.64 15.20 -19.13
CA LEU A 214 13.05 13.86 -19.04
C LEU A 214 12.69 13.36 -20.44
N HIS A 215 13.39 12.32 -20.90
CA HIS A 215 13.14 11.71 -22.20
C HIS A 215 11.97 10.72 -22.15
N LEU A 216 10.86 11.05 -22.83
CA LEU A 216 9.70 10.17 -22.97
C LEU A 216 10.03 8.95 -23.83
N ASN A 217 9.81 7.75 -23.29
CA ASN A 217 9.96 6.50 -24.03
C ASN A 217 8.68 6.24 -24.86
N VAL A 218 8.63 6.82 -26.06
CA VAL A 218 7.46 6.76 -26.96
C VAL A 218 7.09 5.33 -27.36
N GLU A 219 8.06 4.40 -27.42
CA GLU A 219 7.80 2.98 -27.70
C GLU A 219 6.96 2.31 -26.58
N LYS A 220 7.15 2.72 -25.32
CA LYS A 220 6.38 2.25 -24.17
C LYS A 220 5.08 3.02 -23.95
N THR A 221 4.99 4.28 -24.38
CA THR A 221 3.76 5.08 -24.31
C THR A 221 2.68 4.47 -25.22
N LYS A 222 1.48 4.25 -24.67
CA LYS A 222 0.30 3.71 -25.38
C LYS A 222 -0.95 4.50 -25.02
N GLU A 223 -1.90 4.58 -25.94
CA GLU A 223 -3.25 5.07 -25.66
C GLU A 223 -4.20 3.88 -25.43
N LEU A 224 -5.01 3.93 -24.37
CA LEU A 224 -6.07 2.94 -24.10
C LEU A 224 -7.43 3.65 -24.05
N VAL A 225 -8.20 3.55 -25.12
CA VAL A 225 -9.53 4.19 -25.24
C VAL A 225 -10.63 3.24 -24.77
N PHE A 226 -11.39 3.65 -23.76
CA PHE A 226 -12.58 2.94 -23.30
C PHE A 226 -13.81 3.37 -24.11
N ASN A 227 -14.70 2.43 -24.45
CA ASN A 227 -15.96 2.66 -25.18
C ASN A 227 -15.84 3.32 -26.58
N ALA A 228 -14.66 3.29 -27.19
CA ALA A 228 -14.42 3.44 -28.64
C ALA A 228 -15.16 4.56 -29.42
N PRO A 229 -15.03 5.85 -29.04
CA PRO A 229 -15.08 6.92 -30.03
C PRO A 229 -13.88 6.81 -30.98
N SER A 230 -14.06 7.16 -32.26
CA SER A 230 -12.94 7.30 -33.21
C SER A 230 -12.18 8.60 -32.92
N LEU A 231 -11.09 8.51 -32.15
CA LEU A 231 -10.20 9.65 -31.86
C LEU A 231 -9.16 9.86 -32.97
N SER A 232 -8.72 11.11 -33.11
CA SER A 232 -7.51 11.47 -33.88
C SER A 232 -6.27 10.89 -33.21
N GLN A 233 -5.44 10.15 -33.96
CA GLN A 233 -4.24 9.52 -33.44
C GLN A 233 -3.24 10.56 -32.91
N ILE A 234 -2.76 10.35 -31.68
CA ILE A 234 -1.75 11.19 -31.03
C ILE A 234 -0.38 10.96 -31.66
N SER A 235 0.42 12.01 -31.80
CA SER A 235 1.87 11.91 -32.00
C SER A 235 2.64 12.64 -30.90
N ILE A 236 3.83 12.13 -30.56
CA ILE A 236 4.77 12.73 -29.61
C ILE A 236 6.14 12.78 -30.30
N HIS A 237 6.74 13.96 -30.38
CA HIS A 237 7.96 14.24 -31.16
C HIS A 237 7.91 13.67 -32.60
N GLY A 238 6.75 13.79 -33.27
CA GLY A 238 6.52 13.28 -34.64
C GLY A 238 6.31 11.77 -34.75
N ASN A 239 6.47 11.00 -33.67
CA ASN A 239 6.22 9.56 -33.64
C ASN A 239 4.76 9.31 -33.24
N MET A 240 4.04 8.46 -33.98
CA MET A 240 2.65 8.11 -33.67
C MET A 240 2.56 7.20 -32.45
N ILE A 241 1.62 7.50 -31.55
CA ILE A 241 1.30 6.64 -30.40
C ILE A 241 0.47 5.46 -30.86
N GLU A 242 0.81 4.26 -30.38
CA GLU A 242 0.01 3.06 -30.59
C GLU A 242 -1.21 3.09 -29.65
N GLN A 243 -2.41 3.07 -30.25
CA GLN A 243 -3.65 2.83 -29.53
C GLN A 243 -3.84 1.32 -29.36
N VAL A 244 -4.03 0.87 -28.12
CA VAL A 244 -4.08 -0.55 -27.75
C VAL A 244 -5.45 -0.94 -27.17
N GLU A 245 -5.89 -2.16 -27.44
CA GLU A 245 -7.07 -2.73 -26.77
C GLU A 245 -6.84 -3.09 -25.30
N LYS A 246 -5.58 -3.19 -24.87
CA LYS A 246 -5.19 -3.55 -23.51
C LYS A 246 -3.80 -3.03 -23.14
N PHE A 247 -3.62 -2.65 -21.89
CA PHE A 247 -2.34 -2.18 -21.35
C PHE A 247 -2.10 -2.72 -19.94
N LYS A 248 -0.84 -2.82 -19.52
CA LYS A 248 -0.46 -3.32 -18.18
C LYS A 248 0.13 -2.18 -17.34
N TYR A 249 -0.74 -1.43 -16.67
CA TYR A 249 -0.38 -0.31 -15.82
C TYR A 249 -0.15 -0.77 -14.37
N LEU A 250 1.01 -0.48 -13.78
CA LEU A 250 1.37 -0.83 -12.40
C LEU A 250 1.07 -2.30 -12.03
N GLY A 251 1.28 -3.23 -12.97
CA GLY A 251 1.04 -4.66 -12.80
C GLY A 251 -0.41 -5.13 -13.03
N LEU A 252 -1.38 -4.21 -13.09
CA LEU A 252 -2.79 -4.47 -13.43
C LEU A 252 -2.98 -4.44 -14.94
N THR A 253 -3.57 -5.49 -15.53
CA THR A 253 -3.90 -5.49 -16.96
C THR A 253 -5.30 -4.93 -17.15
N LEU A 254 -5.39 -3.78 -17.81
CA LEU A 254 -6.64 -3.14 -18.22
C LEU A 254 -6.92 -3.49 -19.69
N ASP A 255 -8.18 -3.76 -20.01
CA ASP A 255 -8.69 -3.89 -21.38
C ASP A 255 -9.73 -2.81 -21.66
N ASN A 256 -9.95 -2.48 -22.94
CA ASN A 256 -10.85 -1.42 -23.40
C ASN A 256 -12.34 -1.59 -23.01
N LYS A 257 -12.72 -2.76 -22.48
CA LYS A 257 -14.07 -3.11 -21.99
C LYS A 257 -14.12 -3.29 -20.46
N LEU A 258 -12.98 -3.15 -19.77
CA LEU A 258 -12.79 -3.39 -18.34
C LEU A 258 -13.34 -4.74 -17.85
N THR A 259 -13.15 -5.82 -18.63
CA THR A 259 -13.55 -7.17 -18.20
C THR A 259 -12.55 -7.81 -17.25
N PHE A 260 -11.26 -7.43 -17.34
CA PHE A 260 -10.10 -7.95 -16.62
C PHE A 260 -9.75 -9.42 -16.91
N ASP A 261 -10.34 -10.06 -17.93
CA ASP A 261 -10.15 -11.49 -18.24
C ASP A 261 -8.67 -11.84 -18.48
N HIS A 262 -7.95 -10.97 -19.18
CA HIS A 262 -6.50 -11.09 -19.39
C HIS A 262 -5.70 -10.98 -18.10
N HIS A 263 -6.12 -10.15 -17.14
CA HIS A 263 -5.46 -10.00 -15.85
C HIS A 263 -5.64 -11.23 -14.97
N ILE A 264 -6.88 -11.73 -14.87
CA ILE A 264 -7.19 -12.97 -14.14
C ILE A 264 -6.43 -14.15 -14.72
N THR A 265 -6.29 -14.23 -16.04
CA THR A 265 -5.54 -15.30 -16.71
C THR A 265 -4.04 -15.29 -16.35
N ASP A 266 -3.40 -14.12 -16.24
CA ASP A 266 -2.01 -14.00 -15.79
C ASP A 266 -1.85 -14.35 -14.29
N ILE A 267 -2.70 -13.78 -13.44
CA ILE A 267 -2.75 -14.09 -11.99
C ILE A 267 -2.92 -15.59 -11.77
N TYR A 268 -3.84 -16.23 -12.50
CA TYR A 268 -4.10 -17.66 -12.46
C TYR A 268 -2.85 -18.47 -12.83
N LYS A 269 -2.27 -18.22 -14.02
CA LYS A 269 -1.10 -18.95 -14.53
C LYS A 269 0.08 -18.89 -13.54
N ARG A 270 0.38 -17.69 -13.04
CA ARG A 270 1.45 -17.44 -12.06
C ARG A 270 1.18 -18.09 -10.71
N SER A 271 -0.08 -18.13 -10.27
CA SER A 271 -0.49 -18.77 -9.02
C SER A 271 -0.39 -20.29 -9.10
N GLN A 272 -0.78 -20.91 -10.23
CA GLN A 272 -0.64 -22.36 -10.41
C GLN A 272 0.81 -22.84 -10.45
N GLN A 273 1.70 -22.10 -11.11
CA GLN A 273 3.13 -22.42 -11.12
C GLN A 273 3.69 -22.53 -9.69
N ARG A 274 3.28 -21.61 -8.79
CA ARG A 274 3.68 -21.63 -7.38
C ARG A 274 2.90 -22.65 -6.55
N LEU A 275 1.63 -22.91 -6.86
CA LEU A 275 0.84 -23.97 -6.22
C LEU A 275 1.40 -25.36 -6.52
N HIS A 276 1.91 -25.61 -7.73
CA HIS A 276 2.56 -26.87 -8.08
C HIS A 276 3.83 -27.10 -7.22
N VAL A 277 4.66 -26.06 -7.03
CA VAL A 277 5.79 -26.13 -6.09
C VAL A 277 5.30 -26.44 -4.68
N LEU A 278 4.25 -25.78 -4.21
CA LEU A 278 3.69 -26.05 -2.88
C LEU A 278 3.13 -27.47 -2.73
N GLN A 279 2.51 -28.03 -3.77
CA GLN A 279 2.07 -29.44 -3.83
C GLN A 279 3.26 -30.40 -3.75
N LYS A 280 4.36 -30.12 -4.48
CA LYS A 280 5.60 -30.92 -4.39
C LYS A 280 6.20 -30.86 -2.98
N LEU A 281 6.28 -29.69 -2.37
CA LEU A 281 6.75 -29.52 -0.99
C LEU A 281 5.85 -30.24 0.02
N SER A 282 4.53 -30.29 -0.21
CA SER A 282 3.59 -31.09 0.57
C SER A 282 3.84 -32.60 0.45
N SER A 283 4.16 -33.09 -0.76
CA SER A 283 4.55 -34.50 -0.97
C SER A 283 5.90 -34.87 -0.37
N LEU A 284 6.71 -33.90 0.05
CA LEU A 284 7.95 -34.08 0.82
C LEU A 284 7.72 -33.98 2.34
N TYR A 285 6.45 -34.11 2.79
CA TYR A 285 6.05 -34.10 4.21
C TYR A 285 6.43 -32.83 4.99
N ILE A 286 6.63 -31.69 4.30
CA ILE A 286 6.92 -30.42 4.96
C ILE A 286 5.76 -30.00 5.87
N ALA A 287 6.09 -29.52 7.08
CA ALA A 287 5.12 -29.23 8.11
C ALA A 287 4.03 -28.23 7.64
N PRO A 288 2.73 -28.46 7.95
CA PRO A 288 1.63 -27.63 7.42
C PRO A 288 1.73 -26.12 7.71
N TYR A 289 2.41 -25.71 8.79
CA TYR A 289 2.62 -24.28 9.08
C TYR A 289 3.65 -23.63 8.12
N LEU A 290 4.64 -24.38 7.64
CA LEU A 290 5.60 -23.92 6.64
C LEU A 290 4.94 -23.87 5.25
N LEU A 291 4.09 -24.84 4.91
CA LEU A 291 3.30 -24.79 3.69
C LEU A 291 2.33 -23.59 3.68
N LEU A 292 1.72 -23.28 4.83
CA LEU A 292 0.92 -22.05 5.00
C LEU A 292 1.76 -20.78 4.87
N LEU A 293 2.94 -20.73 5.51
CA LEU A 293 3.84 -19.58 5.41
C LEU A 293 4.26 -19.34 3.96
N LEU A 294 4.63 -20.39 3.23
CA LEU A 294 4.92 -20.32 1.81
C LEU A 294 3.69 -19.85 1.00
N TYR A 295 2.50 -20.41 1.22
CA TYR A 295 1.27 -19.96 0.55
C TYR A 295 1.03 -18.45 0.77
N THR A 296 1.10 -17.99 2.02
CA THR A 296 0.85 -16.59 2.41
C THR A 296 1.93 -15.63 1.90
N SER A 297 3.18 -16.10 1.75
CA SER A 297 4.29 -15.29 1.21
C SER A 297 4.41 -15.29 -0.32
N ILE A 298 4.03 -16.37 -1.01
CA ILE A 298 4.33 -16.52 -2.46
C ILE A 298 3.11 -16.67 -3.38
N ILE A 299 1.96 -17.15 -2.88
CA ILE A 299 0.75 -17.34 -3.71
C ILE A 299 -0.26 -16.22 -3.42
N GLN A 300 -0.59 -16.03 -2.14
CA GLN A 300 -1.55 -15.04 -1.67
C GLN A 300 -1.27 -13.61 -2.19
N PRO A 301 -0.01 -13.11 -2.27
CA PRO A 301 0.24 -11.77 -2.79
C PRO A 301 -0.10 -11.61 -4.28
N ILE A 302 0.00 -12.67 -5.11
CA ILE A 302 -0.43 -12.59 -6.51
C ILE A 302 -1.95 -12.42 -6.59
N LEU A 303 -2.68 -13.22 -5.82
CA LEU A 303 -4.15 -13.26 -5.84
C LEU A 303 -4.79 -11.98 -5.28
N LEU A 304 -4.09 -11.27 -4.39
CA LEU A 304 -4.59 -10.06 -3.72
C LEU A 304 -4.13 -8.76 -4.39
N TYR A 305 -3.03 -8.76 -5.14
CA TYR A 305 -2.52 -7.55 -5.79
C TYR A 305 -3.59 -6.93 -6.72
N CYS A 306 -3.88 -5.64 -6.54
CA CYS A 306 -4.95 -4.90 -7.22
C CYS A 306 -6.38 -5.51 -7.15
N SER A 307 -6.63 -6.50 -6.28
CA SER A 307 -7.92 -7.20 -6.23
C SER A 307 -9.09 -6.29 -5.87
N THR A 308 -8.84 -5.21 -5.13
CA THR A 308 -9.82 -4.15 -4.85
C THR A 308 -10.36 -3.45 -6.09
N SER A 309 -9.62 -3.48 -7.20
CA SER A 309 -9.94 -2.75 -8.44
C SER A 309 -10.70 -3.62 -9.45
N PHE A 310 -10.30 -4.89 -9.62
CA PHE A 310 -10.91 -5.77 -10.63
C PHE A 310 -12.08 -6.61 -10.11
N TYR A 311 -12.08 -7.02 -8.83
CA TYR A 311 -13.08 -7.95 -8.29
C TYR A 311 -14.52 -7.41 -8.38
N THR A 312 -14.66 -6.08 -8.40
CA THR A 312 -15.91 -5.34 -8.54
C THR A 312 -16.44 -5.27 -9.99
N MET A 313 -15.74 -5.85 -10.99
CA MET A 313 -16.10 -5.76 -12.41
C MET A 313 -16.37 -7.12 -13.10
N LEU A 314 -15.58 -8.17 -12.84
CA LEU A 314 -15.58 -9.51 -13.49
C LEU A 314 -16.97 -10.08 -13.91
N PRO A 315 -17.42 -9.99 -15.18
CA PRO A 315 -18.81 -10.31 -15.60
C PRO A 315 -19.22 -11.75 -15.29
N LEU A 316 -20.52 -12.09 -15.16
CA LEU A 316 -20.97 -13.36 -14.56
C LEU A 316 -20.58 -14.66 -15.34
N GLN A 317 -20.01 -14.54 -16.55
CA GLN A 317 -19.46 -15.64 -17.36
C GLN A 317 -17.92 -15.65 -17.45
N ALA A 318 -17.25 -14.49 -17.37
CA ALA A 318 -15.87 -14.45 -16.87
C ALA A 318 -15.80 -15.03 -15.46
N TYR A 319 -16.85 -14.78 -14.68
CA TYR A 319 -17.19 -15.53 -13.49
C TYR A 319 -17.38 -16.99 -13.86
N THR A 320 -18.22 -17.51 -14.79
CA THR A 320 -18.21 -18.98 -15.09
C THR A 320 -16.82 -19.61 -15.30
N GLN A 321 -15.86 -18.99 -16.00
CA GLN A 321 -14.46 -19.47 -16.04
C GLN A 321 -13.68 -19.23 -14.72
N THR A 322 -13.91 -18.12 -14.01
CA THR A 322 -13.46 -17.82 -12.63
C THR A 322 -14.44 -18.36 -11.55
N VAL A 323 -15.25 -19.38 -11.89
CA VAL A 323 -16.29 -20.04 -11.07
C VAL A 323 -16.20 -21.55 -11.23
N ILE A 324 -15.54 -22.01 -12.30
CA ILE A 324 -14.61 -23.13 -12.18
C ILE A 324 -13.56 -22.85 -11.08
N TYR A 325 -13.18 -21.58 -10.81
CA TYR A 325 -12.41 -21.19 -9.61
C TYR A 325 -13.22 -21.25 -8.31
N LYS A 326 -14.51 -20.86 -8.39
CA LYS A 326 -15.56 -21.04 -7.37
C LYS A 326 -16.16 -22.47 -7.35
N SER A 327 -15.43 -23.47 -7.87
CA SER A 327 -15.71 -24.89 -7.66
C SER A 327 -14.46 -25.72 -7.38
N SER A 328 -13.25 -25.19 -7.62
CA SER A 328 -11.99 -25.94 -7.45
C SER A 328 -10.88 -25.24 -6.66
N VAL A 329 -10.75 -23.90 -6.70
CA VAL A 329 -9.58 -23.20 -6.12
C VAL A 329 -9.90 -22.41 -4.85
N LEU A 330 -11.09 -21.83 -4.75
CA LEU A 330 -11.53 -21.08 -3.56
C LEU A 330 -12.58 -21.80 -2.70
N ASP A 331 -13.40 -22.68 -3.29
CA ASP A 331 -14.73 -22.96 -2.72
C ASP A 331 -14.74 -23.85 -1.46
N HIS A 332 -13.82 -24.84 -1.35
CA HIS A 332 -13.70 -25.69 -0.14
C HIS A 332 -12.26 -26.10 0.25
N ILE A 333 -11.28 -26.13 -0.66
CA ILE A 333 -10.05 -26.93 -0.46
C ILE A 333 -8.82 -26.11 -0.04
N ASN A 334 -8.80 -24.77 -0.16
CA ASN A 334 -7.69 -23.95 0.35
C ASN A 334 -8.07 -23.10 1.56
N THR A 335 -8.98 -22.11 1.46
CA THR A 335 -9.28 -21.25 2.63
C THR A 335 -9.81 -22.05 3.82
N CYS A 336 -10.68 -23.04 3.60
CA CYS A 336 -11.16 -23.92 4.69
C CYS A 336 -10.08 -24.94 5.15
N PHE A 337 -9.15 -25.38 4.30
CA PHE A 337 -8.09 -26.34 4.68
C PHE A 337 -6.93 -25.66 5.43
N LEU A 338 -6.52 -24.48 4.98
CA LEU A 338 -5.54 -23.62 5.63
C LEU A 338 -6.09 -23.09 6.96
N THR A 339 -7.36 -22.65 7.00
CA THR A 339 -7.99 -22.25 8.27
C THR A 339 -8.29 -23.45 9.18
N THR A 340 -8.62 -24.65 8.69
CA THR A 340 -8.70 -25.83 9.59
C THR A 340 -7.34 -26.30 10.08
N SER A 341 -6.27 -26.11 9.31
CA SER A 341 -4.88 -26.30 9.77
C SER A 341 -4.52 -25.27 10.85
N LEU A 342 -4.88 -24.00 10.67
CA LEU A 342 -4.73 -22.97 11.70
C LEU A 342 -5.61 -23.22 12.93
N LEU A 343 -6.84 -23.73 12.77
CA LEU A 343 -7.70 -24.15 13.88
C LEU A 343 -7.14 -25.38 14.59
N TYR A 344 -6.38 -26.25 13.91
CA TYR A 344 -5.58 -27.30 14.54
C TYR A 344 -4.43 -26.72 15.38
N PHE A 345 -3.72 -25.70 14.88
CA PHE A 345 -2.73 -24.98 15.70
C PHE A 345 -3.38 -24.26 16.89
N LEU A 346 -4.52 -23.59 16.70
CA LEU A 346 -5.29 -22.96 17.77
C LEU A 346 -5.76 -23.98 18.83
N ARG A 347 -6.20 -25.18 18.40
CA ARG A 347 -6.49 -26.32 19.31
C ARG A 347 -5.24 -26.79 20.06
N ARG A 348 -4.05 -26.76 19.45
CA ARG A 348 -2.79 -27.05 20.13
C ARG A 348 -2.42 -25.96 21.15
N LEU A 349 -2.63 -24.67 20.84
CA LEU A 349 -2.43 -23.58 21.80
C LEU A 349 -3.36 -23.73 23.02
N ARG A 350 -4.64 -24.09 22.80
CA ARG A 350 -5.58 -24.43 23.88
C ARG A 350 -5.12 -25.66 24.67
N LYS A 351 -4.66 -26.73 24.00
CA LYS A 351 -4.14 -27.95 24.68
C LYS A 351 -2.84 -27.69 25.45
N ALA A 352 -2.07 -26.68 25.07
CA ALA A 352 -0.90 -26.19 25.81
C ALA A 352 -1.28 -25.20 26.94
N HIS A 353 -2.56 -25.05 27.26
CA HIS A 353 -3.08 -24.18 28.34
C HIS A 353 -2.69 -22.70 28.24
N LEU A 354 -2.37 -22.21 27.03
CA LEU A 354 -2.00 -20.80 26.83
C LEU A 354 -3.20 -19.86 27.07
N PRO A 355 -2.97 -18.66 27.64
CA PRO A 355 -4.03 -17.68 27.91
C PRO A 355 -4.91 -17.35 26.69
N PRO A 356 -6.23 -17.12 26.88
CA PRO A 356 -7.13 -16.75 25.79
C PRO A 356 -6.71 -15.49 25.01
N SER A 357 -5.98 -14.56 25.64
CA SER A 357 -5.39 -13.38 24.99
C SER A 357 -4.39 -13.78 23.89
N ILE A 358 -3.43 -14.67 24.18
CA ILE A 358 -2.45 -15.16 23.22
C ILE A 358 -3.14 -15.96 22.10
N GLN A 359 -4.14 -16.78 22.43
CA GLN A 359 -4.93 -17.50 21.43
C GLN A 359 -5.72 -16.53 20.51
N THR A 360 -6.23 -15.43 21.06
CA THR A 360 -6.94 -14.37 20.31
C THR A 360 -6.00 -13.58 19.41
N MET A 361 -4.78 -13.26 19.88
CA MET A 361 -3.73 -12.63 19.06
C MET A 361 -3.34 -13.54 17.90
N PHE A 362 -3.13 -14.84 18.14
CA PHE A 362 -2.87 -15.82 17.08
C PHE A 362 -4.01 -15.87 16.06
N TYR A 363 -5.27 -15.98 16.53
CA TYR A 363 -6.44 -15.94 15.66
C TYR A 363 -6.47 -14.68 14.78
N ARG A 364 -6.27 -13.48 15.36
CA ARG A 364 -6.25 -12.22 14.62
C ARG A 364 -5.13 -12.18 13.58
N GLY A 365 -3.91 -12.52 14.00
CA GLY A 365 -2.71 -12.49 13.15
C GLY A 365 -2.72 -13.49 12.00
N THR A 366 -3.36 -14.67 12.15
CA THR A 366 -3.28 -15.74 11.13
C THR A 366 -4.61 -16.12 10.47
N ILE A 367 -5.71 -16.19 11.22
CA ILE A 367 -7.02 -16.64 10.69
C ILE A 367 -7.83 -15.44 10.24
N GLU A 368 -7.98 -14.42 11.09
CA GLU A 368 -8.72 -13.21 10.75
C GLU A 368 -8.03 -12.43 9.64
N SER A 369 -6.70 -12.27 9.68
CA SER A 369 -5.92 -11.61 8.63
C SER A 369 -6.19 -12.18 7.22
N VAL A 370 -6.22 -13.51 7.08
CA VAL A 370 -6.58 -14.19 5.83
C VAL A 370 -8.06 -14.00 5.49
N LEU A 371 -8.97 -14.25 6.44
CA LEU A 371 -10.43 -14.11 6.22
C LEU A 371 -10.88 -12.67 5.92
N SER A 372 -10.10 -11.68 6.33
CA SER A 372 -10.42 -10.25 6.22
C SER A 372 -9.56 -9.49 5.21
N SER A 373 -8.67 -10.19 4.50
CA SER A 373 -7.84 -9.61 3.44
C SER A 373 -8.73 -9.10 2.29
N CYS A 374 -8.56 -7.84 1.90
CA CYS A 374 -9.36 -7.16 0.86
C CYS A 374 -10.90 -7.25 1.05
N LEU A 375 -11.38 -7.52 2.28
CA LEU A 375 -12.77 -7.83 2.62
C LEU A 375 -13.80 -6.81 2.09
N THR A 376 -13.42 -5.53 2.06
CA THR A 376 -14.24 -4.40 1.61
C THR A 376 -14.56 -4.42 0.10
N ALA A 377 -13.84 -5.22 -0.71
CA ALA A 377 -14.08 -5.36 -2.15
C ALA A 377 -14.96 -6.57 -2.51
N TRP A 378 -14.75 -7.72 -1.85
CA TRP A 378 -15.40 -8.98 -2.23
C TRP A 378 -16.61 -9.35 -1.38
N PHE A 379 -16.66 -9.02 -0.09
CA PHE A 379 -17.70 -9.52 0.83
C PHE A 379 -19.11 -9.03 0.46
N GLY A 380 -19.23 -7.80 -0.07
CA GLY A 380 -20.50 -7.27 -0.59
C GLY A 380 -21.10 -8.14 -1.71
N ASN A 381 -20.24 -8.80 -2.52
CA ASN A 381 -20.61 -9.67 -3.63
C ASN A 381 -20.74 -11.16 -3.26
N CYS A 382 -20.40 -11.57 -2.03
CA CYS A 382 -20.60 -12.95 -1.56
C CYS A 382 -22.09 -13.33 -1.47
N THR A 383 -22.40 -14.59 -1.81
CA THR A 383 -23.73 -15.16 -1.60
C THR A 383 -24.00 -15.45 -0.11
N VAL A 384 -25.26 -15.73 0.22
CA VAL A 384 -25.67 -16.16 1.57
C VAL A 384 -25.01 -17.49 1.97
N SER A 385 -24.65 -18.35 1.01
CA SER A 385 -23.92 -19.60 1.27
C SER A 385 -22.48 -19.32 1.69
N ASP A 386 -21.74 -18.56 0.87
CA ASP A 386 -20.34 -18.20 1.10
C ASP A 386 -20.17 -17.55 2.49
N ARG A 387 -21.04 -16.58 2.82
CA ARG A 387 -21.05 -15.90 4.13
C ARG A 387 -21.32 -16.87 5.30
N LYS A 388 -22.22 -17.85 5.13
CA LYS A 388 -22.48 -18.89 6.14
C LYS A 388 -21.28 -19.81 6.34
N THR A 389 -20.60 -20.20 5.25
CA THR A 389 -19.39 -21.06 5.31
C THR A 389 -18.25 -20.35 6.02
N LEU A 390 -17.92 -19.11 5.64
CA LEU A 390 -16.85 -18.33 6.27
C LEU A 390 -17.14 -18.06 7.76
N GLN A 391 -18.39 -17.77 8.13
CA GLN A 391 -18.76 -17.55 9.54
C GLN A 391 -18.65 -18.82 10.42
N ARG A 392 -18.68 -20.03 9.84
CA ARG A 392 -18.40 -21.27 10.60
C ARG A 392 -16.96 -21.34 11.08
N ILE A 393 -16.00 -20.77 10.35
CA ILE A 393 -14.58 -20.73 10.74
C ILE A 393 -14.42 -19.87 11.99
N VAL A 394 -14.98 -18.66 11.99
CA VAL A 394 -15.01 -17.73 13.13
C VAL A 394 -15.64 -18.41 14.36
N ARG A 395 -16.85 -18.98 14.21
CA ARG A 395 -17.55 -19.71 15.29
C ARG A 395 -16.80 -20.96 15.80
N THR A 396 -15.89 -21.51 15.01
CA THR A 396 -15.03 -22.63 15.44
C THR A 396 -13.86 -22.12 16.26
N ALA A 397 -13.24 -21.00 15.88
CA ALA A 397 -12.21 -20.33 16.68
C ALA A 397 -12.77 -19.84 18.03
N GLU A 398 -13.94 -19.19 18.00
CA GLU A 398 -14.69 -18.72 19.18
C GLU A 398 -14.87 -19.84 20.22
N LYS A 399 -15.32 -21.02 19.78
CA LYS A 399 -15.46 -22.22 20.62
C LYS A 399 -14.13 -22.82 21.11
N ILE A 400 -13.02 -22.63 20.38
CA ILE A 400 -11.69 -23.08 20.80
C ILE A 400 -11.10 -22.14 21.85
N ILE A 401 -11.25 -20.82 21.68
CA ILE A 401 -10.69 -19.82 22.58
C ILE A 401 -11.53 -19.67 23.87
N GLY A 402 -12.86 -19.79 23.76
CA GLY A 402 -13.78 -19.54 24.86
C GLY A 402 -14.11 -18.05 25.06
N VAL A 403 -13.85 -17.22 24.05
CA VAL A 403 -14.07 -15.76 24.05
C VAL A 403 -14.83 -15.39 22.78
N PHE A 404 -15.75 -14.42 22.88
CA PHE A 404 -16.51 -13.90 21.75
C PHE A 404 -15.60 -13.29 20.68
N LEU A 405 -15.87 -13.58 19.41
CA LEU A 405 -15.15 -13.02 18.26
C LEU A 405 -16.13 -12.25 17.36
N PRO A 406 -15.75 -11.09 16.81
CA PRO A 406 -16.61 -10.33 15.91
C PRO A 406 -16.96 -11.15 14.67
N SER A 407 -18.19 -11.03 14.16
CA SER A 407 -18.57 -11.76 12.95
C SER A 407 -17.88 -11.16 11.72
N LEU A 408 -17.73 -11.94 10.65
CA LEU A 408 -17.12 -11.45 9.42
C LEU A 408 -17.93 -10.32 8.77
N ARG A 409 -19.24 -10.25 9.06
CA ARG A 409 -20.09 -9.10 8.69
C ARG A 409 -19.71 -7.85 9.48
N ASP A 410 -19.43 -7.98 10.78
CA ASP A 410 -19.09 -6.84 11.63
C ASP A 410 -17.69 -6.29 11.27
N ILE A 411 -16.73 -7.18 11.00
CA ILE A 411 -15.40 -6.83 10.48
C ILE A 411 -15.53 -6.12 9.13
N TYR A 412 -16.38 -6.62 8.21
CA TYR A 412 -16.66 -5.95 6.93
C TYR A 412 -17.27 -4.57 7.13
N THR A 413 -18.33 -4.46 7.92
CA THR A 413 -19.03 -3.20 8.19
C THR A 413 -18.08 -2.17 8.81
N THR A 414 -17.34 -2.54 9.85
CA THR A 414 -16.37 -1.68 10.54
C THR A 414 -15.28 -1.20 9.59
N ARG A 415 -14.68 -2.10 8.78
CA ARG A 415 -13.64 -1.71 7.81
C ARG A 415 -14.17 -0.89 6.64
N CYS A 416 -15.41 -1.11 6.22
CA CYS A 416 -16.05 -0.27 5.20
C CYS A 416 -16.32 1.15 5.73
N ILE A 417 -16.85 1.29 6.94
CA ILE A 417 -17.09 2.59 7.60
C ILE A 417 -15.77 3.32 7.83
N HIS A 418 -14.79 2.67 8.48
CA HIS A 418 -13.50 3.29 8.78
C HIS A 418 -12.77 3.75 7.50
N LYS A 419 -12.78 2.94 6.43
CA LYS A 419 -12.24 3.35 5.14
C LYS A 419 -13.04 4.50 4.50
N ALA A 420 -14.36 4.52 4.64
CA ALA A 420 -15.20 5.60 4.13
C ALA A 420 -14.89 6.92 4.83
N ASN A 421 -14.82 6.93 6.16
CA ASN A 421 -14.45 8.09 6.96
C ASN A 421 -13.06 8.61 6.53
N SER A 422 -12.05 7.73 6.39
CA SER A 422 -10.71 8.13 5.91
C SER A 422 -10.65 8.79 4.52
N ILE A 423 -11.76 8.75 3.75
CA ILE A 423 -11.96 9.41 2.46
C ILE A 423 -12.83 10.67 2.61
N VAL A 424 -13.85 10.64 3.46
CA VAL A 424 -14.71 11.79 3.80
C VAL A 424 -13.91 12.86 4.53
N ASP A 425 -13.14 12.47 5.55
CA ASP A 425 -12.38 13.35 6.45
C ASP A 425 -11.19 14.03 5.75
N LYS A 426 -10.93 13.68 4.47
CA LYS A 426 -9.82 14.20 3.65
C LYS A 426 -10.33 14.75 2.32
N PRO A 427 -10.66 16.04 2.22
CA PRO A 427 -11.12 16.69 0.99
C PRO A 427 -10.17 16.52 -0.21
N THR A 428 -8.87 16.37 0.06
CA THR A 428 -7.81 16.12 -0.93
C THR A 428 -7.72 14.67 -1.42
N HIS A 429 -8.47 13.73 -0.84
CA HIS A 429 -8.45 12.34 -1.29
C HIS A 429 -9.16 12.20 -2.64
N PRO A 430 -8.58 11.56 -3.68
CA PRO A 430 -9.14 11.52 -5.04
C PRO A 430 -10.58 10.99 -5.15
N SER A 431 -11.02 10.13 -4.22
CA SER A 431 -12.39 9.60 -4.16
C SER A 431 -13.34 10.37 -3.23
N HIS A 432 -12.94 11.50 -2.65
CA HIS A 432 -13.76 12.29 -1.73
C HIS A 432 -15.07 12.76 -2.39
N THR A 433 -15.01 13.16 -3.66
CA THR A 433 -16.14 13.59 -4.48
C THR A 433 -17.22 12.51 -4.69
N LEU A 434 -16.94 11.24 -4.39
CA LEU A 434 -17.94 10.17 -4.42
C LEU A 434 -18.87 10.19 -3.18
N PHE A 435 -18.49 10.91 -2.12
CA PHE A 435 -19.23 11.05 -0.87
C PHE A 435 -19.89 12.43 -0.72
N THR A 436 -20.58 12.92 -1.76
CA THR A 436 -21.37 14.16 -1.64
C THR A 436 -22.58 14.00 -0.70
N LEU A 437 -22.80 14.97 0.18
CA LEU A 437 -24.02 15.05 1.00
C LEU A 437 -25.24 15.51 0.16
N LEU A 438 -26.43 15.18 0.66
CA LEU A 438 -27.71 15.76 0.23
C LEU A 438 -27.91 17.15 0.87
N PRO A 439 -28.78 18.02 0.34
CA PRO A 439 -29.01 19.38 0.86
C PRO A 439 -29.44 19.47 2.34
N SER A 440 -29.89 18.36 2.93
CA SER A 440 -30.22 18.27 4.35
C SER A 440 -29.02 18.05 5.27
N GLY A 441 -27.80 17.91 4.73
CA GLY A 441 -26.54 17.68 5.47
C GLY A 441 -26.39 16.32 6.16
N LYS A 442 -27.49 15.57 6.37
CA LYS A 442 -27.48 14.35 7.20
C LYS A 442 -27.08 13.07 6.47
N ARG A 443 -27.28 12.99 5.16
CA ARG A 443 -27.09 11.76 4.38
C ARG A 443 -26.31 12.00 3.09
N TYR A 444 -25.49 11.02 2.75
CA TYR A 444 -24.73 10.94 1.50
C TYR A 444 -25.62 10.54 0.34
N ARG A 445 -25.33 11.09 -0.85
CA ARG A 445 -26.03 10.81 -2.10
C ARG A 445 -25.71 9.39 -2.57
N SER A 446 -26.73 8.55 -2.72
CA SER A 446 -26.58 7.19 -3.27
C SER A 446 -26.01 7.22 -4.69
N ILE A 447 -24.87 6.57 -4.92
CA ILE A 447 -24.32 6.35 -6.26
C ILE A 447 -25.29 5.46 -7.07
N ARG A 448 -25.74 5.95 -8.23
CA ARG A 448 -26.53 5.16 -9.19
C ARG A 448 -25.61 4.17 -9.89
N ALA A 449 -25.89 2.88 -9.71
CA ALA A 449 -25.13 1.79 -10.33
C ALA A 449 -26.03 0.97 -11.25
N LEU A 450 -25.55 0.68 -12.47
CA LEU A 450 -26.31 -0.05 -13.51
C LEU A 450 -26.37 -1.57 -13.27
N THR A 451 -25.60 -2.11 -12.33
CA THR A 451 -25.56 -3.55 -12.02
C THR A 451 -25.59 -3.81 -10.52
N THR A 452 -26.17 -4.95 -10.12
CA THR A 452 -26.17 -5.42 -8.72
C THR A 452 -24.75 -5.56 -8.15
N ARG A 453 -23.78 -5.91 -9.01
CA ARG A 453 -22.36 -5.97 -8.70
C ARG A 453 -21.78 -4.61 -8.28
N LEU A 454 -21.98 -3.57 -9.09
CA LEU A 454 -21.55 -2.22 -8.75
C LEU A 454 -22.28 -1.70 -7.50
N CYS A 455 -23.58 -1.97 -7.38
CA CYS A 455 -24.37 -1.76 -6.15
C CYS A 455 -23.80 -2.45 -4.89
N ASN A 456 -23.02 -3.51 -5.06
CA ASN A 456 -22.39 -4.32 -4.01
C ASN A 456 -20.87 -4.09 -3.88
N SER A 457 -20.31 -3.14 -4.66
CA SER A 457 -18.93 -2.68 -4.54
C SER A 457 -18.72 -1.74 -3.33
N PHE A 458 -17.46 -1.42 -3.02
CA PHE A 458 -17.09 -0.63 -1.84
C PHE A 458 -17.89 0.68 -1.70
N PHE A 459 -17.85 1.59 -2.69
CA PHE A 459 -18.43 2.93 -2.50
C PHE A 459 -19.96 2.94 -2.26
N PRO A 460 -20.80 2.24 -3.05
CA PRO A 460 -22.24 2.23 -2.79
C PRO A 460 -22.61 1.48 -1.50
N GLN A 461 -21.80 0.53 -1.04
CA GLN A 461 -22.00 -0.15 0.25
C GLN A 461 -21.56 0.74 1.42
N ALA A 462 -20.43 1.43 1.32
CA ALA A 462 -19.96 2.41 2.30
C ALA A 462 -20.99 3.53 2.51
N ILE A 463 -21.50 4.13 1.43
CA ILE A 463 -22.54 5.17 1.47
C ILE A 463 -23.82 4.66 2.15
N ARG A 464 -24.24 3.41 1.89
CA ARG A 464 -25.39 2.79 2.59
C ARG A 464 -25.12 2.63 4.09
N LEU A 465 -23.92 2.19 4.48
CA LEU A 465 -23.56 2.01 5.89
C LEU A 465 -23.54 3.34 6.65
N LEU A 466 -22.91 4.38 6.10
CA LEU A 466 -22.91 5.74 6.68
C LEU A 466 -24.35 6.28 6.81
N ASN A 467 -25.17 6.12 5.77
CA ASN A 467 -26.60 6.49 5.78
C ASN A 467 -27.49 5.61 6.70
N THR A 468 -26.91 4.65 7.42
CA THR A 468 -27.59 3.88 8.49
C THR A 468 -27.00 4.14 9.88
N GLN A 469 -25.96 4.98 9.99
CA GLN A 469 -25.47 5.53 11.26
C GLN A 469 -25.97 6.96 11.50
N ASN A 470 -26.42 7.66 10.43
CA ASN A 470 -26.95 9.03 10.42
C ASN A 470 -28.44 9.13 9.98
#